data_AF-A0A1Z4BTQ8-F1
#
_entry.id   AF-A0A1Z4BTQ8-F1
#
_cell.length_a   1.000
_cell.length_b   1.000
_cell.length_c   1.000
_cell.angle_alpha   90.00
_cell.angle_beta   90.00
_cell.angle_gamma   90.00
#
_symmetry.space_group_name_H-M   'P 1'
#
loop_
_entity.id
_entity.type
_entity.pdbx_description
1 polymer ?
#
loop_
_entity_poly.entity_id
_entity_poly.type
_entity_poly.pdbx_seq_one_letter_code
_entity_poly.pdbx_strand_id
1 'polypeptide(L)' 'MQAIKQYTEVINGSIHVNLPKDFTAKRVELIILAVDDNNPDTNNFQKLLLDSPEMTDEEYQAIQEKRRHLKQWN' A
#
# COMPACT_ATOMS: atom_id res chain seq x y z
N MET A 1 -2.94 -25.95 -2.82
CA MET A 1 -2.52 -25.40 -1.52
C MET A 1 -3.21 -24.07 -1.33
N GLN A 2 -4.15 -23.96 -0.40
CA GLN A 2 -4.72 -22.68 0.01
C GLN A 2 -3.96 -22.23 1.26
N ALA A 3 -3.15 -21.19 1.13
CA ALA A 3 -2.46 -20.57 2.26
C ALA A 3 -3.42 -19.57 2.91
N ILE A 4 -3.72 -19.76 4.20
CA ILE A 4 -4.52 -18.81 4.99
C ILE A 4 -3.52 -17.84 5.63
N LYS A 5 -3.57 -16.56 5.22
CA LYS A 5 -2.80 -15.48 5.85
C LYS A 5 -3.70 -14.76 6.84
N GLN A 6 -3.37 -14.84 8.13
CA GLN A 6 -4.10 -14.18 9.19
C GLN A 6 -3.16 -13.24 9.96
N TYR A 7 -3.64 -12.04 10.24
CA TYR A 7 -2.99 -11.10 11.15
C TYR A 7 -3.59 -11.32 12.54
N THR A 8 -2.75 -11.57 13.54
CA THR A 8 -3.16 -11.83 14.92
C THR A 8 -2.27 -11.02 15.85
N GLU A 9 -2.88 -10.33 16.82
CA GLU A 9 -2.14 -9.59 17.84
C GLU A 9 -1.39 -10.54 18.78
N VAL A 10 -0.19 -10.12 19.18
CA VAL A 10 0.60 -10.84 20.18
C VAL A 10 0.19 -10.33 21.57
N ILE A 11 -0.57 -11.13 22.31
CA ILE A 11 -1.03 -10.78 23.66
C ILE A 11 -0.19 -11.57 24.67
N ASN A 12 0.52 -10.87 25.55
CA ASN A 12 1.42 -11.47 26.56
C ASN A 12 2.46 -12.45 25.97
N GLY A 13 3.00 -12.13 24.78
CA GLY A 13 3.98 -12.97 24.10
C GLY A 13 3.42 -14.28 23.52
N SER A 14 2.09 -14.44 23.50
CA SER A 14 1.42 -15.63 22.98
C SER A 14 0.55 -15.30 21.77
N ILE A 15 0.48 -16.23 20.81
CA ILE A 15 -0.38 -16.15 19.62
C ILE A 15 -1.38 -17.30 19.66
N HIS A 16 -2.67 -16.99 19.59
CA HIS A 16 -3.73 -18.01 19.48
C HIS A 16 -4.24 -18.10 18.03
N VAL A 17 -4.11 -19.28 17.43
CA VAL A 17 -4.60 -19.55 16.07
C VAL A 17 -5.72 -20.59 16.16
N ASN A 18 -6.93 -20.20 15.77
CA ASN A 18 -8.09 -21.10 15.73
C ASN A 18 -8.21 -21.70 14.33
N LEU A 19 -7.94 -23.00 14.21
CA LEU A 19 -8.14 -23.72 12.96
C LEU A 19 -9.63 -23.99 12.73
N PRO A 20 -10.13 -23.91 11.48
CA PRO A 20 -11.49 -24.30 11.14
C PRO A 20 -11.78 -25.77 11.50
N LYS A 21 -13.03 -26.08 11.85
CA LYS A 21 -13.45 -27.45 12.24
C LYS A 21 -13.26 -28.49 11.13
N ASP A 22 -13.23 -28.03 9.88
CA ASP A 22 -13.04 -28.80 8.66
C ASP A 22 -11.58 -28.80 8.17
N PHE A 23 -10.63 -28.33 8.98
CA PHE A 23 -9.21 -28.36 8.64
C PHE A 23 -8.67 -29.81 8.65
N THR A 24 -8.49 -30.39 7.45
CA THR A 24 -8.13 -31.81 7.27
C THR A 24 -6.63 -32.08 7.15
N ALA A 25 -5.77 -31.05 7.21
CA ALA A 25 -4.33 -31.24 6.99
C ALA A 25 -3.63 -31.78 8.24
N LYS A 26 -2.69 -32.72 8.03
CA LYS A 26 -1.90 -33.37 9.10
C LYS A 26 -0.72 -32.54 9.61
N ARG A 27 -0.33 -31.49 8.89
CA ARG A 27 0.80 -30.61 9.21
C ARG A 27 0.42 -29.17 8.89
N VAL A 28 0.83 -28.26 9.77
CA VAL A 28 0.70 -26.81 9.59
C VAL A 28 2.09 -26.22 9.55
N GLU A 29 2.32 -25.30 8.62
CA GLU A 29 3.50 -24.44 8.56
C GLU A 29 3.07 -23.04 8.98
N LEU A 30 3.76 -22.47 9.97
CA LEU A 30 3.48 -21.13 10.47
C LEU A 30 4.69 -20.24 10.20
N ILE A 31 4.45 -19.10 9.57
CA ILE A 31 5.47 -18.07 9.34
C ILE A 31 5.12 -16.86 10.18
N ILE A 32 5.98 -16.54 11.14
CA ILE A 32 5.85 -15.35 11.99
C ILE A 32 6.76 -14.29 11.42
N LEU A 33 6.17 -13.18 10.96
CA LEU A 33 6.89 -12.00 10.53
C LEU A 33 6.60 -10.92 11.56
N ALA A 34 7.65 -10.34 12.13
CA ALA A 34 7.51 -9.10 12.87
C ALA A 34 7.02 -8.05 11.87
N VAL A 35 5.82 -7.54 12.10
CA VAL A 35 5.32 -6.36 11.39
C VAL A 35 5.73 -5.19 12.26
N ASP A 36 6.68 -4.39 11.79
CA ASP A 36 6.89 -3.09 12.40
C ASP A 36 5.60 -2.28 12.17
N ASP A 37 4.88 -1.93 13.25
CA ASP A 37 3.82 -0.92 13.20
C ASP A 37 4.35 0.43 12.65
N ASN A 38 5.67 0.58 12.68
CA ASN A 38 6.43 1.63 12.03
C ASN A 38 6.97 1.19 10.67
N ASN A 39 6.20 0.50 9.83
CA ASN A 39 6.48 0.52 8.40
C ASN A 39 5.66 1.62 7.70
N PRO A 40 6.14 2.88 7.72
CA PRO A 40 5.59 3.95 6.94
C PRO A 40 6.17 3.86 5.52
N ASP A 41 6.13 2.71 4.86
CA ASP A 41 6.48 2.61 3.43
C ASP A 41 5.54 3.47 2.56
N THR A 42 4.43 3.94 3.13
CA THR A 42 3.60 5.00 2.55
C THR A 42 4.19 6.41 2.72
N ASN A 43 5.01 6.67 3.74
CA ASN A 43 5.50 8.00 4.10
C ASN A 43 6.67 8.45 3.21
N ASN A 44 7.51 7.54 2.72
CA ASN A 44 8.59 7.95 1.79
C ASN A 44 8.03 8.37 0.43
N PHE A 45 7.07 7.62 -0.11
CA PHE A 45 6.40 8.01 -1.35
C PHE A 45 5.50 9.24 -1.16
N GLN A 46 4.76 9.34 -0.06
CA GLN A 46 3.99 10.54 0.27
C GLN A 46 4.86 11.78 0.46
N LYS A 47 6.01 11.66 1.14
CA LYS A 47 7.00 12.76 1.24
C LYS A 47 7.52 13.17 -0.12
N LEU A 48 7.88 12.22 -0.98
CA LEU A 48 8.30 12.51 -2.36
C LEU A 48 7.21 13.21 -3.18
N LEU A 49 5.93 12.88 -2.97
CA LEU A 49 4.81 13.55 -3.62
C LEU A 49 4.56 14.95 -3.05
N LEU A 50 4.76 15.17 -1.75
CA LEU A 50 4.67 16.48 -1.11
C LEU A 50 5.84 17.39 -1.48
N ASP A 51 7.02 16.82 -1.69
CA ASP A 51 8.24 17.52 -2.13
C ASP A 51 8.31 17.67 -3.65
N SER A 52 7.31 17.16 -4.38
CA SER A 52 7.23 17.34 -5.83
C SER A 52 7.07 18.84 -6.13
N PRO A 53 7.81 19.40 -7.09
CA PRO A 53 7.58 20.77 -7.52
C PRO A 53 6.11 20.92 -7.95
N GLU A 54 5.39 21.77 -7.24
CA GLU A 54 4.02 22.12 -7.60
C GLU A 54 4.06 22.97 -8.87
N MET A 55 3.12 22.70 -9.77
CA MET A 55 2.97 23.48 -11.00
C MET A 55 2.47 24.87 -10.63
N THR A 56 3.19 25.91 -11.06
CA THR A 56 2.73 27.28 -10.86
C THR A 56 1.52 27.58 -11.76
N ASP A 57 0.70 28.55 -11.36
CA ASP A 57 -0.45 28.98 -12.16
C ASP A 57 -0.04 29.43 -13.58
N GLU A 58 1.13 30.03 -13.72
CA GLU A 58 1.69 30.47 -15.01
C GLU A 58 2.01 29.27 -15.91
N GLU A 59 2.68 28.24 -15.37
CA GLU A 59 2.96 27.00 -16.10
C GLU A 59 1.68 26.27 -16.50
N TYR A 60 0.68 26.27 -15.60
CA TYR A 60 -0.63 25.70 -15.89
C TYR A 60 -1.31 26.41 -17.06
N GLN A 61 -1.35 27.75 -17.05
CA GLN A 61 -1.96 28.54 -18.13
C GLN A 61 -1.25 28.31 -19.47
N ALA A 62 0.09 28.28 -19.47
CA ALA A 62 0.88 28.02 -20.67
C ALA A 62 0.57 26.64 -21.28
N ILE A 63 0.35 25.62 -20.45
CA ILE A 63 -0.04 24.27 -20.90
C ILE A 63 -1.47 24.28 -21.46
N GLN A 64 -2.41 24.96 -20.80
CA GLN A 64 -3.79 25.06 -21.28
C GLN A 64 -3.90 25.78 -22.63
N GLU A 65 -3.12 26.84 -22.82
CA GLU A 65 -3.05 27.56 -24.09
C GLU A 65 -2.52 26.67 -25.21
N LYS A 66 -1.39 25.97 -24.99
CA LYS A 66 -0.86 24.98 -25.94
C LYS A 66 -1.87 23.89 -26.30
N ARG A 67 -2.60 23.37 -25.30
CA ARG A 67 -3.67 22.38 -25.52
C ARG A 67 -4.82 22.95 -26.35
N ARG A 68 -5.20 24.22 -26.13
CA ARG A 68 -6.24 24.90 -26.91
C ARG A 68 -5.81 25.04 -28.37
N HIS A 69 -4.57 25.44 -28.62
CA HIS A 69 -4.03 25.53 -29.98
C HIS A 69 -4.00 24.17 -30.70
N LEU A 70 -3.55 23.11 -30.01
CA LEU A 70 -3.56 21.75 -30.57
C LEU A 70 -4.98 21.25 -30.92
N LYS A 71 -5.97 21.55 -30.08
CA LYS A 71 -7.37 21.18 -30.34
C LYS A 71 -8.02 21.97 -31.48
N GLN A 72 -7.50 23.14 -31.82
CA GLN A 72 -7.96 23.92 -32.97
C GLN A 72 -7.36 23.44 -34.30
N TRP A 73 -6.30 22.62 -34.24
CA TRP A 73 -5.62 22.06 -35.41
C TRP A 73 -6.08 20.62 -35.74
N ASN A 74 -6.89 20.00 -34.88
CA ASN A 74 -7.61 18.74 -35.12
C ASN A 74 -9.08 19.01 -35.44
#